data_AF-E0IA87-F1
#
_entry.id   AF-E0IA87-F1
#
_cell.length_a   1.000
_cell.length_b   1.000
_cell.length_c   1.000
_cell.angle_alpha   90.00
_cell.angle_beta   90.00
_cell.angle_gamma   90.00
#
_symmetry.space_group_name_H-M   'P 1'
#
loop_
_entity.id
_entity.type
_entity.pdbx_description
1 polymer ?
#
loop_
_entity_poly.entity_id
_entity_poly.type
_entity_poly.pdbx_seq_one_letter_code
_entity_poly.pdbx_strand_id
1 'polypeptide(L)'
;MDSVMFRSLQQEVDAFKQWASGVTEKRGEWETEYLEWNSIYNAAQSVIGDTSLEDWNAAVYELVLYSLARDNEVENILQMQVQHPEVLVAVANKALAYTDSEARWQIAHALGEIEGRNEESIYLLSRFSEDNVEYVRRRALAALGRRQR
;
A
#
# COMPACT_ATOMS: atom_id res chain seq x y z
N MET A 1 21.62 -3.99 6.31
CA MET A 1 21.64 -3.24 5.02
C MET A 1 20.33 -2.46 4.90
N ASP A 2 19.26 -3.12 5.33
CA ASP A 2 17.88 -2.71 5.60
C ASP A 2 17.74 -1.35 6.29
N SER A 3 18.55 -1.07 7.33
CA SER A 3 18.53 0.25 7.99
C SER A 3 18.82 1.43 7.05
N VAL A 4 19.59 1.23 5.97
CA VAL A 4 19.81 2.27 4.93
C VAL A 4 18.59 2.39 4.03
N MET A 5 18.00 1.26 3.61
CA MET A 5 16.82 1.23 2.74
C MET A 5 15.60 1.86 3.44
N PHE A 6 15.36 1.54 4.71
CA PHE A 6 14.29 2.16 5.49
C PHE A 6 14.47 3.67 5.66
N ARG A 7 15.70 4.13 5.90
CA ARG A 7 16.01 5.57 5.95
C ARG A 7 15.79 6.25 4.59
N SER A 8 16.13 5.57 3.50
CA SER A 8 15.90 6.09 2.15
C SER A 8 14.40 6.30 1.91
N LEU A 9 13.56 5.30 2.17
CA LEU A 9 12.11 5.43 2.00
C LEU A 9 11.53 6.53 2.90
N GLN A 10 12.00 6.63 4.15
CA GLN A 10 11.60 7.71 5.05
C GLN A 10 11.92 9.09 4.46
N GLN A 11 13.13 9.27 3.93
CA GLN A 11 13.56 10.55 3.33
C GLN A 11 12.70 10.92 2.13
N GLU A 12 12.41 9.98 1.24
CA GLU A 12 11.57 10.25 0.05
C GLU A 12 10.12 10.56 0.43
N VAL A 13 9.56 9.86 1.42
CA VAL A 13 8.22 10.14 1.95
C VAL A 13 8.18 11.51 2.65
N ASP A 14 9.22 11.89 3.37
CA ASP A 14 9.30 13.20 4.01
C ASP A 14 9.42 14.33 2.98
N ALA A 15 10.18 14.12 1.90
CA ALA A 15 10.26 15.05 0.78
C ALA A 15 8.90 15.21 0.10
N PHE A 16 8.17 14.12 -0.14
CA PHE A 16 6.79 14.17 -0.64
C PHE A 16 5.89 14.97 0.30
N LYS A 17 5.92 14.68 1.61
CA LYS A 17 5.12 15.40 2.62
C LYS A 17 5.44 16.89 2.63
N GLN A 18 6.71 17.26 2.52
CA GLN A 18 7.16 18.64 2.45
C GLN A 18 6.61 19.33 1.21
N TRP A 19 6.76 18.73 0.02
CA TRP A 19 6.18 19.26 -1.21
C TRP A 19 4.66 19.38 -1.11
N ALA A 20 3.98 18.34 -0.64
CA ALA A 20 2.53 18.29 -0.47
C ALA A 20 1.99 19.32 0.54
N SER A 21 2.83 19.84 1.43
CA SER A 21 2.45 20.95 2.33
C SER A 21 2.39 22.31 1.62
N GLY A 22 3.08 22.45 0.49
CA GLY A 22 3.07 23.64 -0.35
C GLY A 22 1.97 23.65 -1.43
N VAL A 23 1.29 22.51 -1.65
CA VAL A 23 0.18 22.41 -2.62
C VAL A 23 -1.05 23.09 -2.04
N THR A 24 -1.49 24.19 -2.66
CA THR A 24 -2.58 25.03 -2.15
C THR A 24 -3.97 24.44 -2.38
N GLU A 25 -4.16 23.67 -3.44
CA GLU A 25 -5.44 23.01 -3.75
C GLU A 25 -5.20 21.54 -4.08
N LYS A 26 -5.66 20.65 -3.21
CA LYS A 26 -5.60 19.19 -3.39
C LYS A 26 -6.91 18.72 -4.00
N ARG A 27 -6.95 18.56 -5.32
CA ARG A 27 -8.15 18.16 -6.08
C ARG A 27 -7.76 17.19 -7.18
N GLY A 28 -8.61 16.19 -7.42
CA GLY A 28 -8.31 15.13 -8.38
C GLY A 28 -6.98 14.46 -8.05
N GLU A 29 -6.21 14.14 -9.08
CA GLU A 29 -4.93 13.42 -8.99
C GLU A 29 -3.74 14.35 -8.74
N TRP A 30 -3.88 15.31 -7.82
CA TRP A 30 -2.86 16.32 -7.54
C TRP A 30 -1.52 15.69 -7.12
N GLU A 31 -1.54 14.49 -6.51
CA GLU A 31 -0.32 13.75 -6.16
C GLU A 31 0.54 13.45 -7.39
N THR A 32 -0.05 13.29 -8.58
CA THR A 32 0.69 13.01 -9.83
C THR A 32 1.56 14.19 -10.28
N GLU A 33 1.34 15.39 -9.73
CA GLU A 33 2.17 16.56 -10.00
C GLU A 33 3.55 16.50 -9.29
N TYR A 34 3.75 15.54 -8.38
CA TYR A 34 5.04 15.34 -7.72
C TYR A 34 6.06 14.73 -8.68
N LEU A 35 7.06 15.51 -9.12
CA LEU A 35 8.01 15.07 -10.14
C LEU A 35 9.00 14.00 -9.67
N GLU A 36 9.17 13.82 -8.36
CA GLU A 36 10.16 12.92 -7.78
C GLU A 36 9.58 11.54 -7.38
N TRP A 37 8.44 11.15 -7.97
CA TRP A 37 7.83 9.84 -7.75
C TRP A 37 8.79 8.66 -7.97
N ASN A 38 9.67 8.76 -8.98
CA ASN A 38 10.67 7.71 -9.25
C ASN A 38 11.59 7.45 -8.06
N SER A 39 11.90 8.46 -7.25
CA SER A 39 12.72 8.30 -6.05
C SER A 39 11.98 7.50 -4.98
N ILE A 40 10.69 7.78 -4.78
CA ILE A 40 9.81 6.99 -3.90
C ILE A 40 9.70 5.56 -4.42
N TYR A 41 9.47 5.35 -5.71
CA TYR A 41 9.34 4.01 -6.30
C TYR A 41 10.60 3.18 -6.12
N ASN A 42 11.78 3.76 -6.36
CA ASN A 42 13.05 3.07 -6.15
C ASN A 42 13.24 2.69 -4.68
N ALA A 43 12.99 3.62 -3.75
CA ALA A 43 13.14 3.37 -2.32
C ALA A 43 12.13 2.32 -1.81
N ALA A 44 10.88 2.39 -2.26
CA ALA A 44 9.85 1.44 -1.92
C ALA A 44 10.14 0.05 -2.49
N GLN A 45 10.63 -0.05 -3.73
CA GLN A 45 11.04 -1.31 -4.33
C GLN A 45 12.17 -1.97 -3.55
N SER A 46 13.17 -1.21 -3.08
CA SER A 46 14.23 -1.76 -2.23
C SER A 46 13.70 -2.24 -0.89
N VAL A 47 12.74 -1.53 -0.27
CA VAL A 47 12.13 -1.97 0.99
C VAL A 47 11.27 -3.22 0.78
N ILE A 48 10.39 -3.22 -0.21
CA ILE A 48 9.42 -4.30 -0.47
C ILE A 48 10.12 -5.55 -1.02
N GLY A 49 11.10 -5.39 -1.91
CA GLY A 49 11.73 -6.51 -2.61
C GLY A 49 13.01 -7.05 -1.97
N ASP A 50 13.77 -6.21 -1.25
CA ASP A 50 15.14 -6.57 -0.82
C ASP A 50 15.31 -6.70 0.71
N THR A 51 14.26 -6.46 1.52
CA THR A 51 14.34 -6.56 2.99
C THR A 51 13.45 -7.67 3.57
N SER A 52 13.81 -8.15 4.77
CA SER A 52 12.99 -9.12 5.50
C SER A 52 11.88 -8.43 6.30
N LEU A 53 10.67 -9.00 6.30
CA LEU A 53 9.56 -8.56 7.15
C LEU A 53 9.87 -8.64 8.65
N GLU A 54 10.84 -9.47 9.06
CA GLU A 54 11.31 -9.55 10.46
C GLU A 54 11.97 -8.25 10.93
N ASP A 55 12.56 -7.49 10.00
CA ASP A 55 13.22 -6.21 10.27
C ASP A 55 12.24 -5.02 10.28
N TRP A 56 10.99 -5.24 9.84
CA TRP A 56 9.99 -4.18 9.74
C TRP A 56 9.39 -3.86 11.11
N ASN A 57 9.49 -2.60 11.49
CA ASN A 57 8.76 -2.04 12.61
C ASN A 57 7.52 -1.25 12.14
N ALA A 58 6.74 -0.73 13.08
CA ALA A 58 5.51 0.02 12.78
C ALA A 58 5.74 1.21 11.82
N ALA A 59 6.88 1.90 11.92
CA ALA A 59 7.18 3.04 11.05
C ALA A 59 7.41 2.61 9.60
N VAL A 60 8.05 1.45 9.36
CA VAL A 60 8.24 0.93 7.99
C VAL A 60 6.89 0.59 7.35
N TYR A 61 6.00 -0.08 8.09
CA TYR A 61 4.63 -0.33 7.60
C TYR A 61 3.88 0.96 7.30
N GLU A 62 4.01 1.98 8.15
CA GLU A 62 3.39 3.28 7.94
C GLU A 62 3.90 3.98 6.67
N LEU A 63 5.21 3.91 6.39
CA LEU A 63 5.81 4.47 5.18
C LEU A 63 5.29 3.79 3.91
N VAL A 64 5.20 2.46 3.91
CA VAL A 64 4.67 1.70 2.77
C VAL A 64 3.19 2.01 2.55
N LEU A 65 2.39 2.01 3.62
CA LEU A 65 0.96 2.35 3.54
C LEU A 65 0.71 3.79 3.09
N TYR A 66 1.51 4.74 3.58
CA TYR A 66 1.42 6.13 3.16
C TYR A 66 1.77 6.28 1.67
N SER A 67 2.86 5.64 1.23
CA SER A 67 3.28 5.69 -0.18
C SER A 67 2.22 5.09 -1.09
N LEU A 68 1.66 3.94 -0.71
CA LEU A 68 0.54 3.31 -1.42
C LEU A 68 -0.68 4.23 -1.51
N ALA A 69 -1.07 4.88 -0.41
CA ALA A 69 -2.24 5.77 -0.38
C ALA A 69 -2.08 7.00 -1.28
N ARG A 70 -0.86 7.45 -1.54
CA ARG A 70 -0.58 8.62 -2.40
C ARG A 70 -0.33 8.23 -3.85
N ASP A 71 0.07 7.00 -4.11
CA ASP A 71 0.23 6.42 -5.45
C ASP A 71 -1.08 5.76 -5.94
N ASN A 72 -2.24 6.30 -5.54
CA ASN A 72 -3.55 5.69 -5.78
C ASN A 72 -4.03 5.79 -7.24
N GLU A 73 -3.49 6.71 -8.03
CA GLU A 73 -3.82 6.87 -9.45
C GLU A 73 -2.97 5.97 -10.36
N VAL A 74 -1.67 5.84 -10.07
CA VAL A 74 -0.72 5.10 -10.92
C VAL A 74 -0.53 3.66 -10.44
N GLU A 75 -0.72 3.39 -9.15
CA GLU A 75 -0.71 2.06 -8.53
C GLU A 75 0.62 1.29 -8.66
N ASN A 76 1.76 1.95 -8.90
CA ASN A 76 3.07 1.30 -8.98
C ASN A 76 3.44 0.57 -7.68
N ILE A 77 3.22 1.20 -6.51
CA ILE A 77 3.46 0.59 -5.19
C ILE A 77 2.55 -0.62 -4.97
N LEU A 78 1.33 -0.61 -5.53
CA LEU A 78 0.43 -1.76 -5.49
C LEU A 78 0.99 -2.92 -6.31
N GLN A 79 1.47 -2.66 -7.53
CA GLN A 79 2.05 -3.68 -8.40
C GLN A 79 3.28 -4.35 -7.78
N MET A 80 4.13 -3.58 -7.08
CA MET A 80 5.24 -4.14 -6.31
C MET A 80 4.74 -5.16 -5.28
N GLN A 81 3.71 -4.82 -4.49
CA GLN A 81 3.18 -5.73 -3.48
C GLN A 81 2.52 -6.98 -4.07
N VAL A 82 1.87 -6.90 -5.23
CA VAL A 82 1.31 -8.08 -5.92
C VAL A 82 2.42 -9.07 -6.30
N GLN A 83 3.62 -8.59 -6.63
CA GLN A 83 4.79 -9.43 -6.93
C GLN A 83 5.44 -10.04 -5.66
N HIS A 84 5.07 -9.56 -4.47
CA HIS A 84 5.55 -10.02 -3.17
C HIS A 84 4.38 -10.38 -2.23
N PRO A 85 3.66 -11.49 -2.46
CA PRO A 85 2.42 -11.82 -1.76
C PRO A 85 2.53 -11.89 -0.23
N GLU A 86 3.69 -12.30 0.30
CA GLU A 86 3.98 -12.31 1.73
C GLU A 86 4.01 -10.90 2.33
N VAL A 87 4.62 -9.95 1.62
CA VAL A 87 4.63 -8.53 2.01
C VAL A 87 3.22 -7.97 1.94
N LEU A 88 2.48 -8.26 0.86
CA LEU A 88 1.09 -7.81 0.70
C LEU A 88 0.21 -8.28 1.87
N VAL A 89 0.32 -9.55 2.28
CA VAL A 89 -0.45 -10.09 3.42
C VAL A 89 -0.04 -9.43 4.75
N ALA A 90 1.25 -9.17 4.96
CA ALA A 90 1.73 -8.49 6.16
C ALA A 90 1.27 -7.02 6.22
N VAL A 91 1.37 -6.29 5.11
CA VAL A 91 0.87 -4.91 4.98
C VAL A 91 -0.64 -4.88 5.14
N ALA A 92 -1.37 -5.84 4.57
CA ALA A 92 -2.82 -5.92 4.70
C ALA A 92 -3.30 -6.08 6.14
N ASN A 93 -2.61 -6.89 6.93
CA ASN A 93 -2.87 -7.03 8.36
C ASN A 93 -2.75 -5.68 9.10
N LYS A 94 -1.78 -4.83 8.73
CA LYS A 94 -1.64 -3.47 9.28
C LYS A 94 -2.69 -2.51 8.73
N ALA A 95 -3.04 -2.64 7.45
CA ALA A 95 -4.01 -1.78 6.77
C ALA A 95 -5.42 -1.83 7.40
N LEU A 96 -5.80 -2.94 8.06
CA LEU A 96 -7.07 -3.05 8.78
C LEU A 96 -7.30 -1.94 9.82
N ALA A 97 -6.23 -1.42 10.42
CA ALA A 97 -6.27 -0.32 11.39
C ALA A 97 -5.80 1.02 10.81
N TYR A 98 -5.45 1.07 9.53
CA TYR A 98 -4.93 2.27 8.89
C TYR A 98 -6.05 3.22 8.48
N THR A 99 -5.89 4.51 8.76
CA THR A 99 -6.98 5.48 8.63
C THR A 99 -7.27 5.88 7.18
N ASP A 100 -6.28 5.81 6.30
CA ASP A 100 -6.40 6.26 4.92
C ASP A 100 -7.08 5.20 4.04
N SER A 101 -8.26 5.54 3.50
CA SER A 101 -9.02 4.62 2.66
C SER A 101 -8.36 4.35 1.32
N GLU A 102 -7.50 5.25 0.83
CA GLU A 102 -6.81 5.08 -0.44
C GLU A 102 -5.86 3.87 -0.41
N ALA A 103 -5.17 3.65 0.71
CA ALA A 103 -4.39 2.43 0.91
C ALA A 103 -5.30 1.20 1.07
N ARG A 104 -6.37 1.30 1.88
CA ARG A 104 -7.20 0.13 2.22
C ARG A 104 -7.90 -0.46 1.01
N TRP A 105 -8.45 0.36 0.11
CA TRP A 105 -9.13 -0.17 -1.07
C TRP A 105 -8.15 -0.85 -2.05
N GLN A 106 -6.94 -0.29 -2.20
CA GLN A 106 -5.87 -0.86 -3.03
C GLN A 106 -5.44 -2.22 -2.49
N ILE A 107 -5.17 -2.32 -1.19
CA ILE A 107 -4.84 -3.59 -0.53
C ILE A 107 -5.97 -4.63 -0.73
N ALA A 108 -7.23 -4.23 -0.50
CA ALA A 108 -8.36 -5.13 -0.71
C ALA A 108 -8.46 -5.61 -2.16
N HIS A 109 -8.13 -4.76 -3.13
CA HIS A 109 -8.05 -5.15 -4.53
C HIS A 109 -6.93 -6.18 -4.78
N ALA A 110 -5.70 -5.89 -4.33
CA ALA A 110 -4.53 -6.72 -4.59
C ALA A 110 -4.57 -8.08 -3.90
N LEU A 111 -5.18 -8.19 -2.71
CA LEU A 111 -5.39 -9.50 -2.07
C LEU A 111 -6.21 -10.46 -2.95
N GLY A 112 -7.04 -9.92 -3.85
CA GLY A 112 -7.80 -10.67 -4.84
C GLY A 112 -6.97 -11.18 -6.03
N GLU A 113 -5.77 -10.64 -6.24
CA GLU A 113 -4.86 -10.99 -7.35
C GLU A 113 -3.84 -12.08 -6.96
N ILE A 114 -3.71 -12.40 -5.66
CA ILE A 114 -2.85 -13.49 -5.20
C ILE A 114 -3.28 -14.81 -5.86
N GLU A 115 -2.34 -15.49 -6.51
CA GLU A 115 -2.59 -16.77 -7.18
C GLU A 115 -2.86 -17.90 -6.17
N GLY A 116 -3.70 -18.86 -6.58
CA GLY A 116 -4.03 -20.05 -5.79
C GLY A 116 -4.86 -19.76 -4.53
N ARG A 117 -5.37 -20.81 -3.87
CA ARG A 117 -6.18 -20.63 -2.66
C ARG A 117 -5.29 -20.24 -1.48
N ASN A 118 -5.47 -19.05 -0.94
CA ASN A 118 -4.79 -18.57 0.27
C ASN A 118 -5.83 -18.07 1.28
N GLU A 119 -5.95 -18.81 2.39
CA GLU A 119 -6.99 -18.62 3.40
C GLU A 119 -6.83 -17.31 4.18
N GLU A 120 -5.59 -16.87 4.40
CA GLU A 120 -5.29 -15.60 5.07
C GLU A 120 -5.79 -14.42 4.25
N SER A 121 -5.58 -14.43 2.92
CA SER A 121 -6.15 -13.42 2.01
C SER A 121 -7.68 -13.42 2.04
N ILE A 122 -8.33 -14.59 2.07
CA ILE A 122 -9.80 -14.68 2.19
C ILE A 122 -10.29 -14.12 3.53
N TYR A 123 -9.59 -14.42 4.62
CA TYR A 123 -9.87 -13.88 5.94
C TYR A 123 -9.77 -12.35 5.95
N LEU A 124 -8.63 -11.81 5.50
CA LEU A 124 -8.39 -10.37 5.41
C LEU A 124 -9.43 -9.66 4.54
N LEU A 125 -9.75 -10.22 3.37
CA LEU A 125 -10.79 -9.68 2.50
C LEU A 125 -12.17 -9.66 3.17
N SER A 126 -12.49 -10.68 3.97
CA SER A 126 -13.73 -10.69 4.77
C SER A 126 -13.73 -9.54 5.78
N ARG A 127 -12.59 -9.24 6.42
CA ARG A 127 -12.44 -8.07 7.31
C ARG A 127 -12.60 -6.75 6.55
N PHE A 128 -11.98 -6.57 5.38
CA PHE A 128 -12.16 -5.37 4.56
C PHE A 128 -13.60 -5.22 4.01
N SER A 129 -14.36 -6.31 3.89
CA SER A 129 -15.78 -6.23 3.51
C SER A 129 -16.67 -5.57 4.57
N GLU A 130 -16.17 -5.45 5.80
CA GLU A 130 -16.82 -4.79 6.94
C GLU A 130 -16.32 -3.33 7.15
N ASP A 131 -15.45 -2.82 6.27
CA ASP A 131 -14.84 -1.48 6.38
C ASP A 131 -15.89 -0.36 6.48
N ASN A 132 -15.59 0.73 7.19
CA ASN A 132 -16.52 1.85 7.30
C ASN A 132 -16.69 2.62 5.98
N VAL A 133 -15.69 2.59 5.09
CA VAL A 133 -15.73 3.25 3.78
C VAL A 133 -16.33 2.31 2.73
N GLU A 134 -17.39 2.78 2.07
CA GLU A 134 -18.13 1.98 1.09
C GLU A 134 -17.25 1.48 -0.06
N TYR A 135 -16.35 2.32 -0.57
CA TYR A 135 -15.48 1.96 -1.68
C TYR A 135 -14.55 0.80 -1.32
N VAL A 136 -13.98 0.79 -0.11
CA VAL A 136 -13.16 -0.32 0.41
C VAL A 136 -13.99 -1.61 0.46
N ARG A 137 -15.21 -1.57 1.02
CA ARG A 137 -16.10 -2.74 1.07
C ARG A 137 -16.39 -3.31 -0.32
N ARG A 138 -16.70 -2.44 -1.29
CA ARG A 138 -16.99 -2.85 -2.67
C ARG A 138 -15.79 -3.55 -3.32
N ARG A 139 -14.56 -3.02 -3.14
CA ARG A 139 -13.34 -3.63 -3.67
C ARG A 139 -13.07 -4.99 -3.01
N ALA A 140 -13.26 -5.09 -1.69
CA ALA A 140 -13.10 -6.34 -0.96
C ALA A 140 -14.09 -7.44 -1.41
N LEU A 141 -15.38 -7.10 -1.55
CA LEU A 141 -16.40 -8.04 -2.02
C LEU A 141 -16.14 -8.51 -3.47
N ALA A 142 -15.71 -7.59 -4.35
CA ALA A 142 -15.33 -7.94 -5.71
C ALA A 142 -14.13 -8.90 -5.74
N ALA A 143 -13.11 -8.65 -4.91
CA ALA A 143 -11.96 -9.53 -4.75
C ALA A 143 -12.35 -10.91 -4.18
N LEU A 144 -13.20 -10.99 -3.15
CA LEU A 144 -13.73 -12.26 -2.63
C LEU A 144 -14.40 -13.10 -3.73
N GLY A 145 -15.18 -12.46 -4.59
CA GLY A 145 -15.84 -13.14 -5.71
C GLY A 145 -14.89 -13.77 -6.73
N ARG A 146 -13.63 -13.29 -6.83
CA ARG A 146 -12.59 -13.90 -7.67
C ARG A 146 -11.94 -15.10 -6.99
N ARG A 147 -11.81 -15.06 -5.66
CA ARG A 147 -11.14 -16.09 -4.84
C ARG A 147 -12.00 -17.32 -4.57
N GLN A 148 -13.32 -17.22 -4.78
CA GLN A 148 -14.30 -18.29 -4.60
C GLN A 148 -14.60 -19.09 -5.88
N ARG A 149 -13.97 -18.75 -7.00
CA ARG A 149 -14.15 -19.42 -8.30
C ARG A 149 -13.13 -20.53 -8.51
#